data_AF-A0AA88HGI5-F1
#
_entry.id   AF-A0AA88HGI5-F1
#
_cell.length_a   1.000
_cell.length_b   1.000
_cell.length_c   1.000
_cell.angle_alpha   90.00
_cell.angle_beta   90.00
_cell.angle_gamma   90.00
#
_symmetry.space_group_name_H-M   'P 1'
#
loop_
_entity.id
_entity.type
_entity.pdbx_description
1 polymer ?
#
loop_
_entity_poly.entity_id
_entity_poly.type
_entity_poly.pdbx_seq_one_letter_code
_entity_poly.pdbx_strand_id
1 'polypeptide(L)'
;MAKEEKRSLISENLRDKFNEGFEYVLIHYRWVFVCFFLLPVSLIYDIYFYLRSWVIFNLNSAPKHHDKKVKDVQRQVRKWKEEGRKTPMCTARPGWQTVSFRKGKYKKTMFNVKVNLMDVLDIDVEKKIVRVEPLVSMGQLTATLDPLGWTIPILPELDDLTVGGLVMGTGIESSSHKYGLFQHICEAYELVLADGSVVKCSKEDNPDLFYSIPWSYGTLGFLTAVEIKIIPAARFVKLNYEPVRSLEEAVKAFEKCSMNSEENEFVEGIMFSLNKGVIMTGKMVHSAEPGKVTLAYL
;
A
#
# COMPACT_ATOMS: atom_id res chain seq x y z
N MET A 1 -7.18 -58.95 10.41
CA MET A 1 -7.67 -57.90 11.33
C MET A 1 -6.60 -57.40 12.29
N ALA A 2 -6.18 -58.14 13.33
CA ALA A 2 -5.24 -57.61 14.35
C ALA A 2 -3.83 -57.17 13.83
N LYS A 3 -3.37 -57.68 12.69
CA LYS A 3 -2.05 -57.32 12.10
C LYS A 3 -2.10 -56.04 11.25
N GLU A 4 -3.26 -55.67 10.73
CA GLU A 4 -3.47 -54.44 9.94
C GLU A 4 -3.71 -53.23 10.84
N GLU A 5 -4.52 -53.37 11.90
CA GLU A 5 -4.69 -52.32 12.92
C GLU A 5 -3.36 -51.96 13.58
N LYS A 6 -2.54 -52.97 13.90
CA LYS A 6 -1.22 -52.73 14.50
C LYS A 6 -0.28 -52.00 13.55
N ARG A 7 -0.41 -52.18 12.23
CA ARG A 7 0.37 -51.44 11.22
C ARG A 7 -0.13 -50.01 11.04
N SER A 8 -1.44 -49.76 11.10
CA SER A 8 -1.98 -48.39 11.01
C SER A 8 -1.59 -47.57 12.25
N LEU A 9 -1.71 -48.13 13.45
CA LEU A 9 -1.32 -47.49 14.72
C LEU A 9 0.16 -47.14 14.81
N ILE A 10 1.03 -47.96 14.19
CA ILE A 10 2.47 -47.68 14.10
C ILE A 10 2.72 -46.55 13.09
N SER A 11 2.05 -46.56 11.93
CA SER A 11 2.20 -45.50 10.92
C SER A 11 1.70 -44.14 11.41
N GLU A 12 0.65 -44.12 12.21
CA GLU A 12 0.04 -42.92 12.79
C GLU A 12 0.97 -42.32 13.87
N ASN A 13 1.48 -43.16 14.78
CA ASN A 13 2.50 -42.74 15.77
C ASN A 13 3.80 -42.23 15.14
N LEU A 14 4.25 -42.82 14.02
CA LEU A 14 5.43 -42.35 13.30
C LEU A 14 5.20 -40.99 12.65
N ARG A 15 3.98 -40.76 12.14
CA ARG A 15 3.58 -39.50 11.53
C ARG A 15 3.44 -38.39 12.57
N ASP A 16 2.91 -38.71 13.74
CA ASP A 16 2.80 -37.77 14.85
C ASP A 16 4.18 -37.40 15.43
N LYS A 17 5.07 -38.37 15.63
CA LYS A 17 6.45 -38.08 16.04
C LYS A 17 7.25 -37.31 15.00
N PHE A 18 7.01 -37.57 13.71
CA PHE A 18 7.61 -36.80 12.63
C PHE A 18 7.09 -35.36 12.63
N ASN A 19 5.80 -35.16 12.85
CA ASN A 19 5.20 -33.83 12.98
C ASN A 19 5.72 -33.09 14.21
N GLU A 20 5.83 -33.74 15.38
CA GLU A 20 6.41 -33.13 16.59
C GLU A 20 7.88 -32.73 16.39
N GLY A 21 8.69 -33.59 15.77
CA GLY A 21 10.09 -33.29 15.45
C GLY A 21 10.21 -32.17 14.42
N PHE A 22 9.34 -32.15 13.41
CA PHE A 22 9.30 -31.12 12.37
C PHE A 22 8.85 -29.76 12.94
N GLU A 23 7.84 -29.74 13.81
CA GLU A 23 7.40 -28.54 14.54
C GLU A 23 8.51 -28.02 15.45
N TYR A 24 9.21 -28.91 16.17
CA TYR A 24 10.36 -28.52 17.00
C TYR A 24 11.45 -27.84 16.17
N VAL A 25 11.78 -28.39 14.99
CA VAL A 25 12.76 -27.79 14.07
C VAL A 25 12.26 -26.45 13.53
N LEU A 26 10.98 -26.35 13.14
CA LEU A 26 10.39 -25.10 12.65
C LEU A 26 10.35 -24.00 13.71
N ILE A 27 10.21 -24.34 15.00
CA ILE A 27 10.16 -23.38 16.09
C ILE A 27 11.57 -22.98 16.53
N HIS A 28 12.45 -23.95 16.81
CA HIS A 28 13.78 -23.68 17.37
C HIS A 28 14.84 -23.33 16.32
N TYR A 29 14.70 -23.81 15.09
CA TYR A 29 15.60 -23.53 13.96
C TYR A 29 14.91 -22.71 12.86
N ARG A 30 13.83 -21.99 13.20
CA ARG A 30 13.12 -21.10 12.26
C ARG A 30 14.07 -20.15 11.53
N TRP A 31 15.07 -19.64 12.24
CA TRP A 31 16.05 -18.71 11.69
C TRP A 31 16.87 -19.33 10.54
N VAL A 32 17.16 -20.64 10.58
CA VAL A 32 17.87 -21.33 9.48
C VAL A 32 16.99 -21.31 8.23
N PHE A 33 15.72 -21.68 8.38
CA PHE A 33 14.78 -21.64 7.27
C PHE A 33 14.59 -20.22 6.73
N VAL A 34 14.43 -19.25 7.62
CA VAL A 34 14.25 -17.84 7.24
C VAL A 34 15.47 -17.30 6.52
N CYS A 35 16.67 -17.46 7.07
CA CYS A 35 17.88 -16.88 6.52
C CYS A 35 18.32 -17.53 5.20
N PHE A 36 18.18 -18.84 5.06
CA PHE A 36 18.71 -19.57 3.89
C PHE A 36 17.68 -19.86 2.80
N PHE A 37 16.39 -19.77 3.09
CA PHE A 37 15.34 -20.06 2.11
C PHE A 37 14.38 -18.89 1.95
N LEU A 38 13.77 -18.39 3.04
CA LEU A 38 12.75 -17.35 2.93
C LEU A 38 13.33 -16.01 2.46
N LEU A 39 14.40 -15.53 3.07
CA LEU A 39 15.03 -14.25 2.72
C LEU A 39 15.58 -14.25 1.28
N PRO A 40 16.31 -15.28 0.81
CA PRO A 40 16.75 -15.32 -0.59
C PRO A 40 15.58 -15.39 -1.58
N VAL A 41 14.53 -16.16 -1.28
CA VAL A 41 13.34 -16.23 -2.14
C VAL A 41 12.61 -14.88 -2.18
N SER A 42 12.49 -14.20 -1.04
CA SER A 42 11.94 -12.84 -0.97
C SER A 42 12.76 -11.87 -1.81
N LEU A 43 14.09 -11.88 -1.66
CA LEU A 43 14.97 -11.01 -2.44
C LEU A 43 14.85 -11.27 -3.95
N ILE A 44 14.79 -12.52 -4.38
CA ILE A 44 14.57 -12.88 -5.79
C ILE A 44 13.22 -12.38 -6.28
N TYR A 45 12.17 -12.53 -5.45
CA TYR A 45 10.83 -12.02 -5.75
C TYR A 45 10.85 -10.50 -5.93
N ASP A 46 11.50 -9.76 -5.02
CA ASP A 46 11.59 -8.30 -5.07
C ASP A 46 12.37 -7.84 -6.31
N ILE A 47 13.49 -8.48 -6.61
CA ILE A 47 14.28 -8.21 -7.83
C ILE A 47 13.42 -8.46 -9.09
N TYR A 48 12.69 -9.57 -9.14
CA TYR A 48 11.82 -9.88 -10.27
C TYR A 48 10.72 -8.82 -10.45
N PHE A 49 10.06 -8.41 -9.37
CA PHE A 49 9.00 -7.40 -9.44
C PHE A 49 9.55 -6.03 -9.82
N TYR A 50 10.70 -5.64 -9.28
CA TYR A 50 11.40 -4.42 -9.65
C TYR A 50 11.75 -4.41 -11.13
N LEU A 51 12.40 -5.47 -11.63
CA LEU A 51 12.76 -5.59 -13.05
C LEU A 51 11.53 -5.61 -13.95
N ARG A 52 10.46 -6.32 -13.57
CA ARG A 52 9.18 -6.32 -14.30
C ARG A 52 8.64 -4.90 -14.42
N SER A 53 8.52 -4.19 -13.30
CA SER A 53 7.95 -2.83 -13.26
C SER A 53 8.81 -1.85 -14.05
N TRP A 54 10.14 -1.93 -13.92
CA TRP A 54 11.09 -1.14 -14.69
C TRP A 54 10.95 -1.41 -16.19
N VAL A 55 10.88 -2.67 -16.64
CA VAL A 55 10.69 -3.02 -18.06
C VAL A 55 9.36 -2.50 -18.59
N ILE A 56 8.25 -2.72 -17.86
CA ILE A 56 6.91 -2.30 -18.29
C ILE A 56 6.82 -0.78 -18.44
N PHE A 57 7.42 -0.05 -17.49
CA PHE A 57 7.48 1.40 -17.49
C PHE A 57 8.32 1.92 -18.67
N ASN A 58 9.56 1.43 -18.82
CA ASN A 58 10.47 1.89 -19.87
C ASN A 58 9.99 1.52 -21.29
N LEU A 59 9.32 0.38 -21.46
CA LEU A 59 8.72 0.00 -22.74
C LEU A 59 7.40 0.72 -23.05
N ASN A 60 6.96 1.63 -22.17
CA ASN A 60 5.72 2.40 -22.26
C ASN A 60 4.50 1.54 -22.66
N SER A 61 4.48 0.30 -22.15
CA SER A 61 3.47 -0.69 -22.50
C SER A 61 2.30 -0.67 -21.53
N ALA A 62 2.47 -0.07 -20.35
CA ALA A 62 1.44 0.04 -19.31
C ALA A 62 0.16 0.76 -19.81
N PRO A 63 0.21 1.94 -20.46
CA PRO A 63 -1.00 2.61 -20.94
C PRO A 63 -1.79 1.77 -21.94
N LYS A 64 -1.12 1.06 -22.86
CA LYS A 64 -1.78 0.22 -23.86
C LYS A 64 -2.48 -1.00 -23.25
N HIS A 65 -1.93 -1.54 -22.17
CA HIS A 65 -2.53 -2.67 -21.46
C HIS A 65 -3.61 -2.24 -20.46
N HIS A 66 -3.58 -1.00 -20.00
CA HIS A 66 -4.56 -0.43 -19.08
C HIS A 66 -5.99 -0.57 -19.62
N ASP A 67 -6.27 -0.06 -20.82
CA ASP A 67 -7.61 -0.14 -21.42
C ASP A 67 -8.13 -1.57 -21.55
N LYS A 68 -7.23 -2.52 -21.86
CA LYS A 68 -7.58 -3.95 -21.95
C LYS A 68 -7.95 -4.51 -20.58
N LYS A 69 -7.22 -4.14 -19.52
CA LYS A 69 -7.49 -4.55 -18.13
C LYS A 69 -8.80 -3.91 -17.63
N VAL A 70 -9.04 -2.63 -17.92
CA VAL A 70 -10.31 -1.95 -17.62
C VAL A 70 -11.49 -2.64 -18.30
N LYS A 71 -11.36 -3.00 -19.59
CA LYS A 71 -12.39 -3.76 -20.32
C LYS A 71 -12.67 -5.13 -19.70
N ASP A 72 -11.67 -5.78 -19.11
CA ASP A 72 -11.87 -7.05 -18.40
C ASP A 72 -12.65 -6.87 -17.09
N VAL A 73 -12.41 -5.78 -16.35
CA VAL A 73 -13.22 -5.39 -15.18
C VAL A 73 -14.65 -5.10 -15.62
N GLN A 74 -14.85 -4.30 -16.68
CA GLN A 74 -16.18 -4.02 -17.25
C GLN A 74 -16.92 -5.30 -17.64
N ARG A 75 -16.24 -6.25 -18.30
CA ARG A 75 -16.82 -7.53 -18.70
C ARG A 75 -17.31 -8.32 -17.49
N GLN A 76 -16.53 -8.38 -16.42
CA GLN A 76 -16.91 -9.07 -15.19
C GLN A 76 -18.14 -8.41 -14.52
N VAL A 77 -18.18 -7.07 -14.47
CA VAL A 77 -19.32 -6.33 -13.90
C VAL A 77 -20.59 -6.50 -14.76
N ARG A 78 -20.47 -6.46 -16.09
CA ARG A 78 -21.60 -6.71 -17.00
C ARG A 78 -22.14 -8.13 -16.88
N LYS A 79 -21.26 -9.12 -16.78
CA LYS A 79 -21.65 -10.51 -16.52
C LYS A 79 -22.43 -10.63 -15.20
N TRP A 80 -21.94 -10.02 -14.12
CA TRP A 80 -22.65 -9.98 -12.84
C TRP A 80 -24.04 -9.33 -12.95
N LYS A 81 -24.17 -8.27 -13.75
CA LYS A 81 -25.44 -7.60 -14.04
C LYS A 81 -26.40 -8.50 -14.84
N GLU A 82 -25.91 -9.17 -15.88
CA GLU A 82 -26.68 -10.12 -16.72
C GLU A 82 -27.16 -11.34 -15.91
N GLU A 83 -26.38 -11.79 -14.93
CA GLU A 83 -26.77 -12.86 -13.99
C GLU A 83 -27.84 -12.42 -12.97
N GLY A 84 -28.31 -11.16 -13.05
CA GLY A 84 -29.42 -10.64 -12.24
C GLY A 84 -29.01 -10.08 -10.89
N ARG A 85 -27.73 -9.73 -10.68
CA ARG A 85 -27.22 -9.08 -9.44
C ARG A 85 -27.52 -9.86 -8.16
N LYS A 86 -27.44 -11.20 -8.22
CA LYS A 86 -27.83 -12.11 -7.13
C LYS A 86 -27.06 -11.90 -5.81
N THR A 87 -25.82 -11.45 -5.90
CA THR A 87 -24.94 -11.23 -4.75
C THR A 87 -24.23 -9.87 -4.87
N PRO A 88 -23.79 -9.24 -3.77
CA PRO A 88 -22.92 -8.07 -3.86
C PRO A 88 -21.59 -8.42 -4.56
N MET A 89 -20.97 -7.44 -5.20
CA MET A 89 -19.62 -7.58 -5.75
C MET A 89 -18.56 -7.23 -4.71
N CYS A 90 -17.38 -7.81 -4.84
CA CYS A 90 -16.19 -7.35 -4.14
C CYS A 90 -14.92 -7.60 -4.96
N THR A 91 -13.79 -7.01 -4.56
CA THR A 91 -12.52 -7.28 -5.23
C THR A 91 -12.10 -8.73 -5.02
N ALA A 92 -11.51 -9.35 -6.04
CA ALA A 92 -10.92 -10.69 -5.95
C ALA A 92 -9.55 -10.70 -5.25
N ARG A 93 -9.07 -9.55 -4.75
CA ARG A 93 -7.79 -9.43 -4.02
C ARG A 93 -7.79 -10.41 -2.84
N PRO A 94 -6.83 -11.34 -2.75
CA PRO A 94 -6.76 -12.29 -1.64
C PRO A 94 -6.65 -11.61 -0.28
N GLY A 95 -7.25 -12.21 0.76
CA GLY A 95 -7.23 -11.63 2.11
C GLY A 95 -5.84 -11.59 2.75
N TRP A 96 -4.91 -12.45 2.33
CA TRP A 96 -3.53 -12.40 2.83
C TRP A 96 -2.73 -11.21 2.28
N GLN A 97 -3.22 -10.55 1.21
CA GLN A 97 -2.64 -9.33 0.66
C GLN A 97 -3.25 -8.06 1.28
N THR A 98 -4.21 -8.19 2.19
CA THR A 98 -4.77 -7.04 2.90
C THR A 98 -4.00 -6.84 4.20
N VAL A 99 -3.64 -5.59 4.51
CA VAL A 99 -3.01 -5.20 5.77
C VAL A 99 -4.06 -5.18 6.88
N SER A 100 -4.64 -6.34 7.18
CA SER A 100 -5.69 -6.53 8.17
C SER A 100 -5.74 -7.96 8.68
N PHE A 101 -5.91 -8.14 9.99
CA PHE A 101 -6.19 -9.43 10.60
C PHE A 101 -7.62 -9.93 10.32
N ARG A 102 -8.48 -9.10 9.71
CA ARG A 102 -9.87 -9.46 9.43
C ARG A 102 -9.95 -10.55 8.37
N LYS A 103 -10.49 -11.70 8.75
CA LYS A 103 -10.82 -12.77 7.80
C LYS A 103 -11.96 -12.31 6.87
N GLY A 104 -11.66 -12.12 5.58
CA GLY A 104 -12.59 -11.70 4.54
C GLY A 104 -13.62 -12.77 4.14
N LYS A 105 -14.43 -13.26 5.09
CA LYS A 105 -15.43 -14.33 4.86
C LYS A 105 -16.41 -13.99 3.72
N TYR A 106 -16.72 -12.71 3.54
CA TYR A 106 -17.61 -12.22 2.48
C TYR A 106 -17.14 -12.58 1.06
N LYS A 107 -15.82 -12.71 0.83
CA LYS A 107 -15.25 -13.10 -0.47
C LYS A 107 -15.61 -14.54 -0.90
N LYS A 108 -16.14 -15.36 0.01
CA LYS A 108 -16.63 -16.72 -0.30
C LYS A 108 -18.04 -16.73 -0.87
N THR A 109 -18.82 -15.68 -0.63
CA THR A 109 -20.25 -15.61 -1.00
C THR A 109 -20.55 -14.51 -2.02
N MET A 110 -19.71 -13.48 -2.09
CA MET A 110 -19.84 -12.36 -3.02
C MET A 110 -19.21 -12.66 -4.39
N PHE A 111 -19.64 -11.93 -5.41
CA PHE A 111 -19.07 -12.01 -6.74
C PHE A 111 -17.69 -11.33 -6.77
N ASN A 112 -16.64 -12.11 -7.05
CA ASN A 112 -15.25 -11.63 -7.00
C ASN A 112 -14.82 -11.04 -8.34
N VAL A 113 -14.65 -9.72 -8.40
CA VAL A 113 -14.15 -8.99 -9.57
C VAL A 113 -12.64 -8.87 -9.50
N LYS A 114 -11.94 -9.41 -10.49
CA LYS A 114 -10.48 -9.33 -10.62
C LYS A 114 -10.09 -7.95 -11.15
N VAL A 115 -9.43 -7.16 -10.30
CA VAL A 115 -8.93 -5.81 -10.61
C VAL A 115 -7.41 -5.86 -10.59
N ASN A 116 -6.80 -6.58 -11.54
CA ASN A 116 -5.36 -6.81 -11.62
C ASN A 116 -4.65 -5.61 -12.29
N LEU A 117 -4.75 -4.45 -11.67
CA LEU A 117 -4.23 -3.17 -12.16
C LEU A 117 -3.14 -2.69 -11.17
N MET A 118 -1.87 -2.83 -11.53
CA MET A 118 -0.69 -2.65 -10.67
C MET A 118 0.47 -1.87 -11.33
N ASP A 119 0.22 -1.17 -12.43
CA ASP A 119 1.26 -0.49 -13.20
C ASP A 119 1.18 1.04 -13.01
N VAL A 120 2.34 1.70 -12.97
CA VAL A 120 2.45 3.16 -13.11
C VAL A 120 2.22 3.47 -14.59
N LEU A 121 1.24 4.31 -14.89
CA LEU A 121 0.77 4.54 -16.25
C LEU A 121 1.53 5.68 -16.93
N ASP A 122 1.67 6.81 -16.24
CA ASP A 122 2.27 8.01 -16.82
C ASP A 122 2.78 8.96 -15.72
N ILE A 123 3.80 9.76 -16.05
CA ILE A 123 4.35 10.81 -15.18
C ILE A 123 4.44 12.10 -15.98
N ASP A 124 3.53 13.03 -15.69
CA ASP A 124 3.49 14.36 -16.30
C ASP A 124 4.28 15.34 -15.40
N VAL A 125 5.50 15.66 -15.82
CA VAL A 125 6.40 16.56 -15.10
C VAL A 125 5.93 18.02 -15.16
N GLU A 126 5.27 18.43 -16.25
CA GLU A 126 4.77 19.79 -16.41
C GLU A 126 3.59 20.05 -15.48
N LYS A 127 2.63 19.11 -15.45
CA LYS A 127 1.48 19.19 -14.53
C LYS A 127 1.82 18.75 -13.11
N LYS A 128 2.99 18.13 -12.90
CA LYS A 128 3.40 17.50 -11.64
C LYS A 128 2.35 16.49 -11.15
N ILE A 129 1.99 15.57 -12.04
CA ILE A 129 1.01 14.51 -11.76
C ILE A 129 1.59 13.16 -12.17
N VAL A 130 1.40 12.16 -11.32
CA VAL A 130 1.62 10.74 -11.67
C VAL A 130 0.26 10.05 -11.79
N ARG A 131 0.06 9.32 -12.88
CA ARG A 131 -1.13 8.48 -13.09
C ARG A 131 -0.77 7.02 -12.82
N VAL A 132 -1.52 6.38 -11.93
CA VAL A 132 -1.24 5.02 -11.44
C VAL A 132 -2.47 4.17 -11.38
N GLU A 133 -2.28 2.86 -11.43
CA GLU A 133 -3.31 1.87 -11.17
C GLU A 133 -3.51 1.61 -9.65
N PRO A 134 -4.69 1.15 -9.22
CA PRO A 134 -5.06 1.04 -7.80
C PRO A 134 -4.22 0.06 -6.97
N LEU A 135 -3.60 -0.96 -7.58
CA LEU A 135 -2.73 -1.92 -6.87
C LEU A 135 -1.25 -1.57 -6.95
N VAL A 136 -0.89 -0.41 -7.51
CA VAL A 136 0.47 0.11 -7.35
C VAL A 136 0.71 0.31 -5.85
N SER A 137 1.81 -0.26 -5.36
CA SER A 137 2.23 -0.14 -3.96
C SER A 137 3.01 1.16 -3.73
N MET A 138 3.11 1.63 -2.48
CA MET A 138 3.91 2.81 -2.16
C MET A 138 5.38 2.59 -2.50
N GLY A 139 5.92 1.40 -2.20
CA GLY A 139 7.30 1.06 -2.55
C GLY A 139 7.55 1.13 -4.06
N GLN A 140 6.61 0.63 -4.88
CA GLN A 140 6.69 0.74 -6.34
C GLN A 140 6.63 2.19 -6.81
N LEU A 141 5.78 3.01 -6.20
CA LEU A 141 5.62 4.42 -6.54
C LEU A 141 6.89 5.22 -6.22
N THR A 142 7.44 5.05 -5.01
CA THR A 142 8.70 5.65 -4.58
C THR A 142 9.87 5.22 -5.46
N ALA A 143 10.02 3.92 -5.72
CA ALA A 143 11.09 3.40 -6.58
C ALA A 143 11.01 3.91 -8.03
N THR A 144 9.83 4.33 -8.48
CA THR A 144 9.63 4.92 -9.82
C THR A 144 9.90 6.42 -9.83
N LEU A 145 9.46 7.15 -8.80
CA LEU A 145 9.54 8.61 -8.75
C LEU A 145 10.90 9.12 -8.25
N ASP A 146 11.51 8.47 -7.27
CA ASP A 146 12.74 8.93 -6.62
C ASP A 146 13.93 9.08 -7.59
N PRO A 147 14.21 8.12 -8.51
CA PRO A 147 15.26 8.28 -9.51
C PRO A 147 15.03 9.45 -10.48
N LEU A 148 13.79 9.90 -10.61
CA LEU A 148 13.39 11.05 -11.44
C LEU A 148 13.42 12.38 -10.66
N GLY A 149 13.77 12.34 -9.37
CA GLY A 149 13.79 13.51 -8.49
C GLY A 149 12.41 13.94 -8.00
N TRP A 150 11.43 13.03 -7.98
CA TRP A 150 10.06 13.30 -7.56
C TRP A 150 9.64 12.41 -6.38
N THR A 151 8.69 12.89 -5.60
CA THR A 151 7.99 12.12 -4.57
C THR A 151 6.53 12.56 -4.49
N ILE A 152 5.71 11.84 -3.73
CA ILE A 152 4.34 12.26 -3.41
C ILE A 152 4.31 13.11 -2.13
N PRO A 153 3.42 14.10 -2.00
CA PRO A 153 3.39 14.96 -0.81
C PRO A 153 3.07 14.23 0.51
N ILE A 154 2.31 13.13 0.43
CA ILE A 154 1.95 12.27 1.56
C ILE A 154 2.49 10.89 1.23
N LEU A 155 3.58 10.49 1.89
CA LEU A 155 4.30 9.26 1.61
C LEU A 155 4.16 8.25 2.76
N PRO A 156 3.22 7.29 2.67
CA PRO A 156 3.00 6.32 3.74
C PRO A 156 4.22 5.48 4.08
N GLU A 157 4.42 5.17 5.36
CA GLU A 157 5.59 4.43 5.86
C GLU A 157 5.69 2.99 5.31
N LEU A 158 4.55 2.34 5.06
CA LEU A 158 4.51 0.92 4.65
C LEU A 158 4.44 0.76 3.13
N ASP A 159 5.49 0.17 2.56
CA ASP A 159 5.64 -0.04 1.11
C ASP A 159 4.52 -0.88 0.47
N ASP A 160 3.98 -1.86 1.19
CA ASP A 160 2.93 -2.77 0.71
C ASP A 160 1.54 -2.12 0.60
N LEU A 161 1.38 -0.89 1.11
CA LEU A 161 0.13 -0.16 0.98
C LEU A 161 -0.11 0.21 -0.48
N THR A 162 -1.31 -0.09 -0.96
CA THR A 162 -1.70 0.17 -2.35
C THR A 162 -2.45 1.50 -2.46
N VAL A 163 -2.23 2.23 -3.56
CA VAL A 163 -2.89 3.51 -3.87
C VAL A 163 -4.41 3.44 -3.66
N GLY A 164 -5.08 2.44 -4.22
CA GLY A 164 -6.54 2.34 -4.13
C GLY A 164 -7.04 2.08 -2.70
N GLY A 165 -6.22 1.45 -1.86
CA GLY A 165 -6.52 1.27 -0.43
C GLY A 165 -6.43 2.58 0.35
N LEU A 166 -5.42 3.41 0.06
CA LEU A 166 -5.22 4.71 0.70
C LEU A 166 -6.29 5.72 0.27
N VAL A 167 -6.68 5.70 -1.01
CA VAL A 167 -7.75 6.56 -1.53
C VAL A 167 -9.11 6.18 -0.93
N MET A 168 -9.54 4.93 -1.05
CA MET A 168 -10.90 4.53 -0.67
C MET A 168 -11.07 4.19 0.81
N GLY A 169 -9.97 3.99 1.53
CA GLY A 169 -9.94 3.81 2.99
C GLY A 169 -9.58 5.11 3.67
N THR A 170 -8.39 5.14 4.28
CA THR A 170 -7.81 6.31 4.92
C THR A 170 -6.30 6.25 4.74
N GLY A 171 -5.70 7.33 4.25
CA GLY A 171 -4.26 7.51 4.22
C GLY A 171 -3.89 8.77 5.01
N ILE A 172 -3.21 8.58 6.14
CA ILE A 172 -2.69 9.62 7.03
C ILE A 172 -1.21 9.32 7.22
N GLU A 173 -0.39 10.37 7.25
CA GLU A 173 1.05 10.24 7.48
C GLU A 173 1.63 11.50 8.13
N SER A 174 2.93 11.50 8.44
CA SER A 174 3.63 12.57 9.15
C SER A 174 3.58 13.94 8.43
N SER A 175 3.35 13.98 7.11
CA SER A 175 3.14 15.22 6.35
C SER A 175 1.66 15.63 6.18
N SER A 176 0.72 14.85 6.75
CA SER A 176 -0.71 15.13 6.64
C SER A 176 -1.16 16.41 7.31
N HIS A 177 -0.42 16.92 8.30
CA HIS A 177 -0.71 18.23 8.89
C HIS A 177 -0.57 19.38 7.87
N LYS A 178 0.27 19.19 6.82
CA LYS A 178 0.53 20.18 5.76
C LYS A 178 -0.32 19.93 4.52
N TYR A 179 -0.41 18.69 4.06
CA TYR A 179 -1.07 18.33 2.79
C TYR A 179 -2.47 17.72 2.98
N GLY A 180 -2.90 17.49 4.22
CA GLY A 180 -4.14 16.81 4.54
C GLY A 180 -4.03 15.28 4.40
N LEU A 181 -5.09 14.63 3.95
CA LEU A 181 -5.15 13.18 3.80
C LEU A 181 -4.77 12.76 2.38
N PHE A 182 -4.47 11.48 2.18
CA PHE A 182 -4.02 10.96 0.87
C PHE A 182 -4.97 11.32 -0.30
N GLN A 183 -6.29 11.39 -0.06
CA GLN A 183 -7.23 11.83 -1.09
C GLN A 183 -7.07 13.32 -1.49
N HIS A 184 -6.55 14.19 -0.62
CA HIS A 184 -6.39 15.62 -0.91
C HIS A 184 -5.27 15.89 -1.91
N ILE A 185 -4.34 14.94 -2.09
CA ILE A 185 -3.28 15.01 -3.11
C ILE A 185 -3.69 14.34 -4.43
N CYS A 186 -4.90 13.80 -4.53
CA CYS A 186 -5.45 13.24 -5.77
C CYS A 186 -6.15 14.33 -6.58
N GLU A 187 -5.99 14.30 -7.91
CA GLU A 187 -6.62 15.25 -8.84
C GLU A 187 -7.74 14.63 -9.66
N ALA A 188 -7.65 13.33 -9.95
CA ALA A 188 -8.69 12.61 -10.67
C ALA A 188 -8.73 11.13 -10.32
N TYR A 189 -9.90 10.54 -10.50
CA TYR A 189 -10.15 9.11 -10.37
C TYR A 189 -10.80 8.56 -11.63
N GLU A 190 -10.48 7.33 -11.98
CA GLU A 190 -11.16 6.55 -13.00
C GLU A 190 -11.74 5.29 -12.37
N LEU A 191 -13.01 4.97 -12.66
CA LEU A 191 -13.71 3.85 -12.04
C LEU A 191 -14.57 3.09 -13.05
N VAL A 192 -14.74 1.80 -12.80
CA VAL A 192 -15.82 1.00 -13.36
C VAL A 192 -16.99 0.98 -12.37
N LEU A 193 -18.13 1.54 -12.78
CA LEU A 193 -19.35 1.58 -11.97
C LEU A 193 -20.13 0.27 -12.07
N ALA A 194 -21.14 0.10 -11.20
CA ALA A 194 -21.95 -1.12 -11.09
C ALA A 194 -22.81 -1.44 -12.34
N ASP A 195 -22.98 -0.48 -13.26
CA ASP A 195 -23.64 -0.69 -14.54
C ASP A 195 -22.68 -1.16 -15.64
N GLY A 196 -21.37 -1.16 -15.37
CA GLY A 196 -20.30 -1.50 -16.30
C GLY A 196 -19.81 -0.34 -17.15
N SER A 197 -20.24 0.90 -16.88
CA SER A 197 -19.66 2.12 -17.45
C SER A 197 -18.29 2.42 -16.83
N VAL A 198 -17.43 3.10 -17.60
CA VAL A 198 -16.16 3.66 -17.11
C VAL A 198 -16.38 5.16 -16.99
N VAL A 199 -16.11 5.71 -15.83
CA VAL A 199 -16.26 7.15 -15.54
C VAL A 199 -14.93 7.67 -15.04
N LYS A 200 -14.54 8.85 -15.54
CA LYS A 200 -13.50 9.68 -14.95
C LYS A 200 -14.17 10.80 -14.16
N CYS A 201 -13.64 11.11 -12.99
CA CYS A 201 -14.08 12.25 -12.20
C CYS A 201 -12.90 13.03 -11.63
N SER A 202 -13.11 14.32 -11.40
CA SER A 202 -12.16 15.30 -10.88
C SER A 202 -12.94 16.41 -10.15
N LYS A 203 -12.27 17.46 -9.70
CA LYS A 203 -12.94 18.61 -9.07
C LYS A 203 -13.82 19.38 -10.06
N GLU A 204 -13.50 19.31 -11.34
CA GLU A 204 -14.18 20.02 -12.43
C GLU A 204 -15.17 19.14 -13.19
N ASP A 205 -15.00 17.82 -13.18
CA ASP A 205 -15.82 16.85 -13.91
C ASP A 205 -16.37 15.77 -12.97
N ASN A 206 -17.70 15.66 -12.82
CA ASN A 206 -18.37 14.81 -11.82
C ASN A 206 -17.84 14.99 -10.38
N PRO A 207 -17.88 16.23 -9.83
CA PRO A 207 -17.30 16.54 -8.52
C PRO A 207 -17.97 15.79 -7.36
N ASP A 208 -19.28 15.55 -7.46
CA ASP A 208 -20.05 14.77 -6.50
C ASP A 208 -19.48 13.34 -6.35
N LEU A 209 -19.18 12.68 -7.47
CA LEU A 209 -18.52 11.38 -7.47
C LEU A 209 -17.09 11.49 -6.94
N PHE A 210 -16.32 12.49 -7.39
CA PHE A 210 -14.95 12.72 -6.95
C PHE A 210 -14.83 12.82 -5.42
N TYR A 211 -15.66 13.63 -4.78
CA TYR A 211 -15.65 13.80 -3.32
C TYR A 211 -16.27 12.62 -2.55
N SER A 212 -17.04 11.75 -3.22
CA SER A 212 -17.66 10.58 -2.59
C SER A 212 -16.77 9.32 -2.61
N ILE A 213 -15.76 9.25 -3.48
CA ILE A 213 -14.86 8.09 -3.60
C ILE A 213 -13.99 7.87 -2.37
N PRO A 214 -13.36 8.90 -1.79
CA PRO A 214 -12.63 8.74 -0.55
C PRO A 214 -13.54 8.17 0.54
N TRP A 215 -13.01 7.24 1.35
CA TRP A 215 -13.77 6.61 2.43
C TRP A 215 -14.98 5.77 1.98
N SER A 216 -15.14 5.52 0.69
CA SER A 216 -16.21 4.66 0.17
C SER A 216 -15.99 3.17 0.47
N TYR A 217 -14.80 2.76 0.89
CA TYR A 217 -14.41 1.36 1.08
C TYR A 217 -14.68 0.47 -0.16
N GLY A 218 -14.65 1.06 -1.37
CA GLY A 218 -14.89 0.37 -2.63
C GLY A 218 -16.37 0.07 -2.93
N THR A 219 -17.31 0.75 -2.27
CA THR A 219 -18.76 0.54 -2.46
C THR A 219 -19.32 1.26 -3.69
N LEU A 220 -18.68 2.33 -4.15
CA LEU A 220 -19.17 3.15 -5.28
C LEU A 220 -18.72 2.64 -6.65
N GLY A 221 -17.68 1.83 -6.71
CA GLY A 221 -17.15 1.28 -7.95
C GLY A 221 -15.78 0.64 -7.78
N PHE A 222 -15.26 0.09 -8.87
CA PHE A 222 -13.90 -0.42 -8.93
C PHE A 222 -12.98 0.67 -9.49
N LEU A 223 -12.16 1.25 -8.62
CA LEU A 223 -11.11 2.17 -9.01
C LEU A 223 -10.18 1.49 -10.03
N THR A 224 -9.87 2.15 -11.13
CA THR A 224 -9.00 1.65 -12.20
C THR A 224 -7.76 2.51 -12.42
N ALA A 225 -7.86 3.82 -12.24
CA ALA A 225 -6.71 4.72 -12.25
C ALA A 225 -6.90 5.89 -11.26
N VAL A 226 -5.78 6.44 -10.80
CA VAL A 226 -5.70 7.62 -9.94
C VAL A 226 -4.64 8.56 -10.48
N GLU A 227 -4.94 9.84 -10.53
CA GLU A 227 -3.97 10.91 -10.79
C GLU A 227 -3.59 11.58 -9.46
N ILE A 228 -2.31 11.52 -9.10
CA ILE A 228 -1.76 11.98 -7.81
C ILE A 228 -0.75 13.10 -8.08
N LYS A 229 -0.79 14.18 -7.29
CA LYS A 229 0.24 15.21 -7.33
C LYS A 229 1.61 14.67 -6.92
N ILE A 230 2.65 15.17 -7.57
CA ILE A 230 4.05 14.96 -7.18
C ILE A 230 4.73 16.28 -6.83
N ILE A 231 5.75 16.19 -5.98
CA ILE A 231 6.60 17.31 -5.56
C ILE A 231 8.08 16.92 -5.74
N PRO A 232 8.99 17.90 -5.86
CA PRO A 232 10.42 17.59 -5.94
C PRO A 232 10.88 16.81 -4.71
N ALA A 233 11.62 15.73 -4.93
CA ALA A 233 12.27 14.99 -3.86
C ALA A 233 13.59 15.67 -3.48
N ALA A 234 13.96 15.57 -2.20
CA ALA A 234 15.31 15.86 -1.75
C ALA A 234 16.03 14.58 -1.34
N ARG A 235 17.36 14.62 -1.39
CA ARG A 235 18.21 13.46 -1.13
C ARG A 235 18.19 13.02 0.34
N PHE A 236 17.95 13.95 1.26
CA PHE A 236 17.99 13.69 2.69
C PHE A 236 16.79 14.32 3.39
N VAL A 237 16.44 13.78 4.55
CA VAL A 237 15.52 14.42 5.50
C VAL A 237 16.32 14.76 6.75
N LYS A 238 16.38 16.04 7.11
CA LYS A 238 16.94 16.49 8.39
C LYS A 238 15.92 16.24 9.49
N LEU A 239 16.27 15.38 10.44
CA LEU A 239 15.42 15.04 11.58
C LEU A 239 15.84 15.80 12.84
N ASN A 240 14.87 16.31 13.57
CA ASN A 240 15.03 16.83 14.93
C ASN A 240 14.22 15.96 15.89
N TYR A 241 14.81 15.66 17.04
CA TYR A 241 14.18 14.87 18.10
C TYR A 241 14.03 15.73 19.35
N GLU A 242 12.79 15.93 19.79
CA GLU A 242 12.45 16.65 21.02
C GLU A 242 11.90 15.65 22.04
N PRO A 243 12.70 15.24 23.04
CA PRO A 243 12.23 14.35 24.10
C PRO A 243 11.18 15.07 24.97
N VAL A 244 10.11 14.35 25.30
CA VAL A 244 9.02 14.85 26.15
C VAL A 244 8.83 13.95 27.38
N ARG A 245 8.47 14.56 28.52
CA ARG A 245 8.41 13.92 29.84
C ARG A 245 6.98 13.77 30.39
N SER A 246 5.97 14.17 29.63
CA SER A 246 4.56 13.99 29.97
C SER A 246 3.68 14.01 28.72
N LEU A 247 2.45 13.50 28.83
CA LEU A 247 1.47 13.59 27.74
C LEU A 247 1.10 15.05 27.40
N GLU A 248 0.97 15.91 28.41
CA GLU A 248 0.64 17.33 28.19
C GLU A 248 1.74 18.05 27.40
N GLU A 249 3.00 17.79 27.74
CA GLU A 249 4.16 18.30 27.01
C GLU A 249 4.21 17.75 25.58
N ALA A 250 3.94 16.45 25.40
CA ALA A 250 3.88 15.82 24.09
C ALA A 250 2.83 16.48 23.18
N VAL A 251 1.61 16.71 23.69
CA VAL A 251 0.53 17.36 22.93
C VAL A 251 0.92 18.78 22.53
N LYS A 252 1.44 19.59 23.48
CA LYS A 252 1.87 20.96 23.22
C LYS A 252 2.99 21.03 22.18
N ALA A 253 3.99 20.16 22.29
CA ALA A 253 5.09 20.08 21.35
C ALA A 253 4.61 19.65 19.95
N PHE A 254 3.77 18.62 19.87
CA PHE A 254 3.21 18.12 18.61
C PHE A 254 2.34 19.18 17.91
N GLU A 255 1.46 19.88 18.65
CA GLU A 255 0.63 20.96 18.12
C GLU A 255 1.50 22.11 17.59
N LYS A 256 2.47 22.58 18.39
CA LYS A 256 3.41 23.62 17.98
C LYS A 256 4.17 23.24 16.71
N CYS A 257 4.66 22.00 16.62
CA CYS A 257 5.40 21.53 15.46
C CYS A 257 4.51 21.42 14.22
N SER A 258 3.29 20.91 14.38
CA SER A 258 2.32 20.73 13.29
C SER A 258 1.78 22.06 12.74
N MET A 259 1.69 23.09 13.58
CA MET A 259 1.27 24.43 13.15
C MET A 259 2.36 25.18 12.38
N ASN A 260 3.63 24.74 12.45
CA ASN A 260 4.75 25.34 11.74
C ASN A 260 5.13 24.53 10.49
N SER A 261 4.20 24.47 9.52
CA SER A 261 4.32 23.65 8.29
C SER A 261 5.32 24.17 7.25
N GLU A 262 5.84 25.39 7.44
CA GLU A 262 6.93 25.96 6.63
C GLU A 262 8.29 25.36 7.03
N GLU A 263 8.50 25.15 8.33
CA GLU A 263 9.75 24.59 8.85
C GLU A 263 9.71 23.07 8.99
N ASN A 264 8.55 22.51 9.37
CA ASN A 264 8.37 21.09 9.57
C ASN A 264 7.52 20.53 8.43
N GLU A 265 8.12 19.72 7.57
CA GLU A 265 7.37 19.02 6.51
C GLU A 265 6.78 17.70 7.00
N PHE A 266 7.46 17.07 7.96
CA PHE A 266 7.03 15.86 8.63
C PHE A 266 6.99 16.13 10.13
N VAL A 267 5.92 15.70 10.79
CA VAL A 267 5.77 15.75 12.24
C VAL A 267 5.19 14.43 12.71
N GLU A 268 5.88 13.81 13.66
CA GLU A 268 5.51 12.51 14.22
C GLU A 268 5.82 12.45 15.71
N GLY A 269 5.16 11.57 16.45
CA GLY A 269 5.37 11.44 17.89
C GLY A 269 5.25 10.00 18.34
N ILE A 270 6.22 9.54 19.13
CA ILE A 270 6.22 8.20 19.72
C ILE A 270 6.28 8.33 21.24
N MET A 271 5.28 7.78 21.93
CA MET A 271 5.26 7.65 23.38
C MET A 271 5.71 6.24 23.77
N PHE A 272 6.83 6.14 24.50
CA PHE A 272 7.35 4.88 25.04
C PHE A 272 6.72 4.51 26.39
N SER A 273 6.24 5.52 27.14
CA SER A 273 5.44 5.38 28.35
C SER A 273 4.58 6.63 28.55
N LEU A 274 3.74 6.66 29.59
CA LEU A 274 2.91 7.85 29.90
C LEU A 274 3.71 9.15 30.09
N ASN A 275 4.98 9.03 30.50
CA ASN A 275 5.86 10.14 30.87
C ASN A 275 7.17 10.14 30.07
N LYS A 276 7.25 9.40 28.97
CA LYS A 276 8.46 9.34 28.14
C LYS A 276 8.06 9.16 26.69
N GLY A 277 8.35 10.18 25.88
CA GLY A 277 8.17 10.12 24.45
C GLY A 277 9.18 10.98 23.71
N VAL A 278 9.04 11.03 22.40
CA VAL A 278 9.80 11.89 21.52
C VAL A 278 8.88 12.43 20.45
N ILE A 279 8.92 13.74 20.23
CA ILE A 279 8.34 14.40 19.07
C ILE A 279 9.46 14.54 18.04
N MET A 280 9.19 14.15 16.81
CA MET A 280 10.13 14.12 15.71
C MET A 280 9.63 15.06 14.63
N THR A 281 10.52 15.94 14.16
CA THR A 281 10.22 16.76 12.99
C THR A 281 11.23 16.50 11.88
N GLY A 282 10.75 16.57 10.64
CA GLY A 282 11.55 16.32 9.45
C GLY A 282 11.41 17.45 8.43
N LYS A 283 12.52 17.77 7.77
CA LYS A 283 12.57 18.69 6.62
C LYS A 283 13.42 18.09 5.50
N MET A 284 12.92 18.08 4.28
CA MET A 284 13.67 17.66 3.10
C MET A 284 14.82 18.63 2.83
N VAL A 285 16.03 18.10 2.65
CA VAL A 285 17.27 18.87 2.40
C VAL A 285 18.15 18.17 1.35
N HIS A 286 18.83 18.96 0.52
CA HIS A 286 19.70 18.41 -0.54
C HIS A 286 21.12 18.06 -0.07
N SER A 287 21.55 18.62 1.07
CA SER A 287 22.87 18.39 1.65
C SER A 287 22.76 17.97 3.11
N ALA A 288 23.56 16.99 3.51
CA ALA A 288 23.68 16.55 4.90
C ALA A 288 24.88 17.20 5.60
N GLU A 289 24.76 17.42 6.91
CA GLU A 289 25.87 17.86 7.75
C GLU A 289 26.95 16.75 7.83
N PRO A 290 28.25 17.07 7.76
CA PRO A 290 29.32 16.08 7.83
C PRO A 290 29.21 15.20 9.08
N GLY A 291 29.27 13.87 8.89
CA GLY A 291 29.20 12.89 9.99
C GLY A 291 27.80 12.65 10.58
N LYS A 292 26.74 13.28 10.04
CA LYS A 292 25.35 13.11 10.49
C LYS A 292 24.44 12.41 9.46
N VAL A 293 25.05 11.64 8.55
CA VAL A 293 24.29 10.80 7.63
C VAL A 293 24.04 9.46 8.31
N THR A 294 22.79 9.22 8.66
CA THR A 294 22.34 7.87 9.03
C THR A 294 21.82 7.21 7.75
N LEU A 295 22.35 6.04 7.42
CA LEU A 295 21.74 5.20 6.39
C LEU A 295 20.44 4.62 6.98
N ALA A 296 19.31 5.23 6.63
CA ALA A 296 18.04 4.55 6.75
C ALA A 296 17.99 3.54 5.59
N TYR A 297 18.10 2.25 5.91
CA TYR A 297 17.67 1.21 4.99
C TYR A 297 16.14 1.25 5.00
N LEU A 298 15.56 1.92 4.01
CA LEU A 298 14.17 1.71 3.60
C LEU A 298 14.17 0.53 2.62
#